data_AF-A0A285URL5-F1
#
_entry.id   AF-A0A285URL5-F1
#
_cell.length_a   1.000
_cell.length_b   1.000
_cell.length_c   1.000
_cell.angle_alpha   90.00
_cell.angle_beta   90.00
_cell.angle_gamma   90.00
#
_symmetry.space_group_name_H-M   'P 1'
#
loop_
_entity.id
_entity.type
_entity.pdbx_description
1 polymer ?
#
loop_
_entity_poly.entity_id
_entity_poly.type
_entity_poly.pdbx_seq_one_letter_code
_entity_poly.pdbx_strand_id
1 'polypeptide(L)' 'MRKIAKFARAEGFKVFASTSLATISKDGAKFRISRQAGDRFKLSESKNSRIQVESTYHASEEEVIEEIRRMIS' A
#
# COMPACT_ATOMS: atom_id res chain seq x y z
N MET A 1 -5.76 7.93 3.31
CA MET A 1 -4.58 7.77 2.46
C MET A 1 -3.43 8.72 2.77
N ARG A 2 -3.59 9.70 3.70
CA ARG A 2 -2.56 10.72 3.96
C ARG A 2 -1.34 10.14 4.69
N LYS A 3 -1.55 9.20 5.62
CA LYS A 3 -0.47 8.58 6.40
C LYS A 3 0.34 7.65 5.52
N ILE A 4 -0.34 6.82 4.72
CA ILE A 4 0.31 5.93 3.74
C ILE A 4 1.16 6.74 2.77
N ALA A 5 0.63 7.84 2.23
CA ALA A 5 1.36 8.69 1.29
C ALA A 5 2.55 9.44 1.94
N LYS A 6 2.48 9.75 3.23
CA LYS A 6 3.59 10.36 3.97
C LYS A 6 4.70 9.34 4.24
N PHE A 7 4.33 8.16 4.75
CA PHE A 7 5.22 7.03 4.97
C PHE A 7 5.96 6.64 3.68
N ALA A 8 5.21 6.40 2.60
CA ALA A 8 5.78 5.94 1.34
C ALA A 8 6.79 6.96 0.76
N ARG A 9 6.52 8.27 0.87
CA ARG A 9 7.50 9.29 0.45
C ARG A 9 8.75 9.29 1.32
N ALA A 10 8.61 9.11 2.65
CA ALA A 10 9.74 9.06 3.56
C ALA A 10 10.66 7.86 3.30
N GLU A 11 10.08 6.72 2.92
CA GLU A 11 10.81 5.50 2.54
C GLU A 11 11.33 5.52 1.08
N GLY A 12 11.12 6.60 0.33
CA GLY A 12 11.60 6.76 -1.04
C GLY A 12 10.76 6.09 -2.12
N PHE A 13 9.50 5.73 -1.84
CA PHE A 13 8.57 5.24 -2.85
C PHE A 13 8.07 6.37 -3.75
N LYS A 14 7.79 6.03 -5.01
CA LYS A 14 6.93 6.86 -5.87
C LYS A 14 5.49 6.67 -5.41
N VAL A 15 4.75 7.77 -5.25
CA VAL A 15 3.40 7.76 -4.68
C VAL A 15 2.40 8.41 -5.63
N PHE A 16 1.33 7.69 -5.95
CA PHE A 16 0.12 8.22 -6.57
C PHE A 16 -1.05 7.96 -5.63
N ALA A 17 -1.59 9.00 -4.99
CA ALA A 17 -2.64 8.86 -3.99
C ALA A 17 -3.79 9.84 -4.21
N SER A 18 -5.01 9.32 -4.08
CA SER A 18 -6.27 10.04 -4.00
C SER A 18 -6.94 9.75 -2.65
N THR A 19 -8.17 10.24 -2.45
CA THR A 19 -8.92 10.07 -1.19
C THR A 19 -9.18 8.61 -0.82
N SER A 20 -9.44 7.76 -1.82
CA SER A 20 -9.84 6.35 -1.64
C SER A 20 -8.87 5.34 -2.23
N LEU A 21 -7.86 5.77 -2.99
CA LEU A 21 -6.90 4.88 -3.64
C LEU A 21 -5.48 5.43 -3.48
N ALA A 22 -4.54 4.58 -3.12
CA ALA A 22 -3.12 4.87 -3.20
C ALA A 22 -2.41 3.76 -3.98
N THR A 23 -1.47 4.14 -4.82
CA THR A 23 -0.52 3.24 -5.47
C THR A 23 0.87 3.73 -5.13
N ILE A 24 1.69 2.85 -4.55
CA ILE A 24 3.08 3.15 -4.23
C ILE A 24 3.98 2.13 -4.91
N SER A 25 5.16 2.57 -5.36
CA SER A 25 6.08 1.68 -6.05
C SER A 25 7.54 2.08 -5.81
N LYS A 26 8.39 1.07 -5.62
CA LYS A 26 9.84 1.21 -5.41
C LYS A 26 10.52 -0.09 -5.85
N ASP A 27 11.65 0.02 -6.56
CA ASP A 27 12.53 -1.11 -6.92
C ASP A 27 11.82 -2.36 -7.48
N GLY A 28 10.82 -2.16 -8.36
CA GLY A 28 10.07 -3.24 -9.00
C GLY A 28 8.91 -3.82 -8.17
N ALA A 29 8.77 -3.40 -6.91
CA ALA A 29 7.59 -3.66 -6.08
C ALA A 29 6.53 -2.57 -6.29
N LYS A 30 5.27 -2.97 -6.36
CA LYS A 30 4.13 -2.07 -6.51
C LYS A 30 2.99 -2.53 -5.60
N PHE A 31 2.57 -1.62 -4.72
CA PHE A 31 1.47 -1.82 -3.80
C PHE A 31 0.29 -0.95 -4.21
N ARG A 32 -0.90 -1.54 -4.23
CA ARG A 32 -2.16 -0.84 -4.45
C ARG A 32 -3.00 -0.95 -3.18
N ILE A 33 -3.37 0.20 -2.63
CA ILE A 33 -4.17 0.34 -1.43
C ILE A 33 -5.48 0.99 -1.81
N SER A 34 -6.60 0.37 -1.47
CA SER A 34 -7.93 0.94 -1.68
C SER A 34 -8.72 0.97 -0.37
N ARG A 35 -9.31 2.13 -0.07
CA ARG A 35 -10.25 2.28 1.06
C ARG A 35 -11.59 1.70 0.63
N GLN A 36 -12.08 0.77 1.42
CA GLN A 36 -13.34 0.06 1.27
C GLN A 36 -14.38 0.62 2.25
N ALA A 37 -15.63 0.20 2.10
CA ALA A 37 -16.70 0.58 3.02
C ALA A 37 -16.42 0.07 4.44
N GLY A 38 -16.78 0.89 5.45
CA GLY A 38 -16.55 0.61 6.86
C GLY A 38 -15.09 0.76 7.30
N ASP A 39 -14.39 1.75 6.75
CA ASP A 39 -13.00 2.10 7.11
C ASP A 39 -11.95 1.00 6.95
N ARG A 40 -12.26 -0.02 6.14
CA ARG A 40 -11.31 -1.07 5.79
C ARG A 40 -10.41 -0.65 4.64
N PHE A 41 -9.20 -1.19 4.60
CA PHE A 41 -8.23 -0.97 3.55
C PHE A 41 -7.84 -2.30 2.92
N LYS A 42 -7.98 -2.41 1.61
CA LYS A 42 -7.50 -3.54 0.84
C LYS A 42 -6.11 -3.21 0.29
N LEU A 43 -5.11 -4.00 0.65
CA LEU A 43 -3.74 -3.94 0.16
C LEU A 43 -3.52 -5.08 -0.85
N SER A 44 -2.93 -4.76 -2.00
CA SER A 44 -2.54 -5.74 -3.02
C SER A 44 -1.11 -5.45 -3.47
N GLU A 45 -0.27 -6.48 -3.51
CA GLU A 45 1.11 -6.37 -3.98
C GLU A 45 1.29 -7.00 -5.37
N SER A 46 2.15 -6.40 -6.18
CA SER A 46 2.67 -6.97 -7.41
C SER A 46 4.18 -6.74 -7.49
N LYS A 47 4.93 -7.77 -7.91
CA LYS A 47 6.38 -7.73 -8.08
C LYS A 47 6.72 -8.18 -9.49
N ASN A 48 7.49 -7.37 -10.23
CA ASN A 48 7.96 -7.70 -11.58
C ASN A 48 6.85 -8.21 -12.53
N SER A 49 5.71 -7.50 -12.54
CA SER A 49 4.53 -7.82 -13.38
C SER A 49 3.89 -9.20 -13.14
N ARG A 50 4.30 -9.92 -12.10
CA ARG A 50 3.58 -11.09 -11.58
C ARG A 50 2.78 -10.65 -10.35
N ILE A 51 1.48 -10.94 -10.35
CA ILE A 51 0.64 -10.79 -9.16
C ILE A 51 1.15 -11.87 -8.19
N GLN A 52 1.88 -11.46 -7.16
CA GLN A 52 2.54 -12.42 -6.27
C GLN A 52 1.82 -12.58 -4.92
N VAL A 53 0.86 -11.73 -4.56
CA VAL A 53 0.24 -11.85 -3.22
C VAL A 53 -1.27 -11.62 -3.24
N GLU A 54 -1.96 -12.46 -2.47
CA GLU A 54 -3.37 -12.31 -2.10
C GLU A 54 -3.64 -10.93 -1.50
N SER A 55 -4.86 -10.45 -1.66
CA SER A 55 -5.21 -9.16 -1.08
C SER A 55 -5.41 -9.29 0.43
N THR A 56 -4.70 -8.48 1.21
CA THR A 56 -4.91 -8.37 2.66
C THR A 56 -5.85 -7.23 2.99
N TYR A 57 -6.58 -7.36 4.09
CA TYR A 57 -7.57 -6.38 4.55
C TYR A 57 -7.18 -5.88 5.94
N HIS A 58 -7.19 -4.57 6.11
CA HIS A 58 -6.70 -3.87 7.29
C HIS A 58 -7.74 -2.89 7.81
N ALA A 59 -7.76 -2.63 9.11
CA ALA A 59 -8.73 -1.72 9.74
C ALA A 59 -8.25 -0.25 9.75
N SER A 60 -6.98 0.01 9.44
CA SER A 60 -6.40 1.35 9.52
C SER A 60 -5.27 1.58 8.50
N GLU A 61 -4.88 2.85 8.31
CA GLU A 61 -3.71 3.19 7.49
C GLU A 61 -2.40 2.69 8.12
N GLU A 62 -2.35 2.64 9.45
CA GLU A 62 -1.22 2.17 10.24
C GLU A 62 -0.94 0.69 10.00
N GLU A 63 -1.96 -0.16 10.06
CA GLU A 63 -1.83 -1.59 9.79
C GLU A 63 -1.31 -1.85 8.36
N VAL A 64 -1.83 -1.09 7.38
CA VAL A 64 -1.32 -1.16 6.01
C VAL A 64 0.16 -0.79 5.93
N ILE A 65 0.61 0.23 6.66
CA ILE A 65 2.01 0.66 6.69
C ILE A 65 2.90 -0.42 7.30
N GLU A 66 2.49 -1.00 8.42
CA GLU A 66 3.23 -2.07 9.09
C GLU A 66 3.32 -3.32 8.21
N GLU A 67 2.27 -3.67 7.49
CA GLU A 67 2.29 -4.77 6.53
C GLU A 67 3.24 -4.49 5.36
N ILE A 68 3.22 -3.29 4.79
CA ILE A 68 4.16 -2.90 3.72
C ILE A 68 5.60 -2.97 4.25
N ARG A 69 5.87 -2.53 5.49
CA ARG A 69 7.19 -2.66 6.11
C ARG A 69 7.64 -4.12 6.25
N ARG A 70 6.74 -5.01 6.64
CA ARG A 70 7.03 -6.46 6.72
C ARG A 70 7.33 -7.06 5.35
N MET A 71 6.64 -6.63 4.30
CA MET A 71 6.83 -7.15 2.93
C MET A 71 8.14 -6.70 2.27
N ILE A 72 8.68 -5.53 2.66
CA ILE A 72 9.90 -4.96 2.08
C ILE A 72 11.16 -5.17 2.91
N SER A 73 11.03 -5.65 4.16
CA SER A 73 12.15 -6.04 5.02
C SER A 73 12.75 -7.38 4.59
#